data_AF-A0A257JUL6-F1
#
_entry.id   AF-A0A257JUL6-F1
#
_cell.length_a   1.000
_cell.length_b   1.000
_cell.length_c   1.000
_cell.angle_alpha   90.00
_cell.angle_beta   90.00
_cell.angle_gamma   90.00
#
_symmetry.space_group_name_H-M   'P 1'
#
loop_
_entity.id
_entity.type
_entity.pdbx_description
1 polymer ?
#
loop_
_entity_poly.entity_id
_entity_poly.type
_entity_poly.pdbx_seq_one_letter_code
_entity_poly.pdbx_strand_id
1 'polypeptide(L)' 'MARGWRLIRQDGLVVAATEHDRDLEAVGTLFKASISLSESPVEAELSLSPGHAALSGALSLAGVAADDINLRLWD' A
#
# COMPACT_ATOMS: atom_id res chain seq x y z
N MET A 1 -1.75 -13.40 -12.93
CA MET A 1 -2.07 -13.08 -11.52
C MET A 1 -1.28 -11.82 -11.20
N ALA A 2 -1.89 -10.80 -10.59
CA ALA A 2 -1.21 -9.57 -10.19
C ALA A 2 -1.55 -9.26 -8.74
N ARG A 3 -0.61 -8.67 -8.01
CA ARG A 3 -0.80 -8.21 -6.63
C ARG A 3 -1.36 -6.78 -6.60
N GLY A 4 -2.12 -6.51 -5.55
CA GLY A 4 -2.66 -5.19 -5.27
C GLY A 4 -2.68 -4.95 -3.76
N TRP A 5 -2.35 -3.74 -3.37
CA TRP A 5 -2.35 -3.30 -1.98
C TRP A 5 -3.34 -2.16 -1.82
N ARG A 6 -4.10 -2.21 -0.73
CA ARG A 6 -5.07 -1.17 -0.36
C ARG A 6 -4.80 -0.78 1.08
N LEU A 7 -4.33 0.45 1.29
CA LEU A 7 -4.07 1.03 2.59
C LEU A 7 -5.17 2.03 2.91
N ILE A 8 -5.68 2.00 4.13
CA ILE A 8 -6.68 2.95 4.63
C ILE A 8 -6.01 3.74 5.74
N ARG A 9 -5.90 5.04 5.54
CA ARG A 9 -5.37 5.99 6.52
C ARG A 9 -6.39 6.23 7.62
N GLN A 10 -5.95 6.70 8.79
CA GLN A 10 -6.85 6.93 9.94
C GLN A 10 -8.01 7.90 9.65
N ASP A 11 -7.80 8.86 8.75
CA ASP A 11 -8.82 9.83 8.32
C ASP A 11 -9.71 9.33 7.16
N GLY A 12 -9.57 8.06 6.77
CA GLY A 12 -10.38 7.41 5.75
C GLY A 12 -9.84 7.57 4.32
N LEU A 13 -8.71 8.25 4.12
CA LEU A 13 -8.06 8.26 2.80
C LEU A 13 -7.67 6.84 2.38
N VAL A 14 -8.05 6.45 1.17
CA VAL A 14 -7.69 5.14 0.60
C VAL A 14 -6.61 5.30 -0.44
N VAL A 15 -5.52 4.56 -0.25
CA VAL A 15 -4.40 4.43 -1.17
C VAL A 15 -4.43 3.03 -1.76
N ALA A 16 -4.53 2.90 -3.07
CA ALA A 16 -4.55 1.61 -3.73
C ALA A 16 -3.61 1.54 -4.93
N ALA A 17 -2.78 0.50 -4.96
CA ALA A 17 -1.71 0.33 -5.94
C ALA A 17 -1.67 -1.12 -6.44
N THR A 18 -1.27 -1.31 -7.68
CA THR A 18 -1.09 -2.65 -8.26
C THR A 18 0.22 -2.74 -9.02
N GLU A 19 0.84 -3.94 -8.99
CA GLU A 19 1.99 -4.27 -9.84
C GLU A 19 1.60 -4.57 -11.30
N HIS A 20 0.29 -4.57 -11.62
CA HIS A 20 -0.18 -4.74 -12.98
C HIS A 20 0.26 -3.55 -13.84
N ASP A 21 0.44 -3.77 -15.14
CA ASP A 21 0.75 -2.72 -16.12
C ASP A 21 -0.43 -1.76 -16.44
N ARG A 22 -1.59 -1.95 -15.81
CA ARG A 22 -2.80 -1.12 -15.99
C ARG A 22 -3.54 -0.97 -14.68
N ASP A 23 -4.30 0.12 -14.58
CA ASP A 23 -5.22 0.33 -13.47
C ASP A 23 -6.25 -0.82 -13.41
N LEU A 24 -6.56 -1.27 -12.21
CA LEU A 24 -7.51 -2.35 -11.94
C LEU A 24 -8.58 -1.89 -10.97
N GLU A 25 -9.83 -2.30 -11.18
CA GLU A 25 -10.91 -2.07 -10.22
C GLU A 25 -11.23 -3.36 -9.48
N ALA A 26 -11.19 -3.31 -8.15
CA ALA A 26 -11.58 -4.42 -7.30
C ALA A 26 -12.19 -3.89 -6.00
N VAL A 27 -13.27 -4.54 -5.53
CA VAL A 27 -13.94 -4.19 -4.27
C VAL A 27 -14.29 -2.69 -4.19
N GLY A 28 -14.75 -2.12 -5.32
CA GLY A 28 -15.09 -0.69 -5.43
C GLY A 28 -13.92 0.27 -5.22
N THR A 29 -12.68 -0.21 -5.36
CA THR A 29 -11.46 0.59 -5.25
C THR A 29 -10.67 0.50 -6.56
N LEU A 30 -10.22 1.65 -7.07
CA LEU A 30 -9.32 1.72 -8.22
C LEU A 30 -7.87 1.60 -7.76
N PHE A 31 -7.23 0.50 -8.11
CA PHE A 31 -5.82 0.25 -7.88
C PHE A 31 -5.02 0.86 -9.04
N LYS A 32 -4.13 1.81 -8.72
CA LYS A 32 -3.34 2.52 -9.71
C LYS A 32 -2.06 1.77 -10.06
N ALA A 33 -1.83 1.54 -11.36
CA ALA A 33 -0.58 0.98 -11.87
C ALA A 33 0.56 2.00 -11.97
N SER A 34 0.22 3.29 -11.94
CA SER A 34 1.21 4.38 -11.92
C SER A 34 2.07 4.42 -10.66
N ILE A 35 1.71 3.63 -9.63
CA ILE A 35 2.44 3.53 -8.38
C ILE A 35 3.30 2.27 -8.45
N SER A 36 4.59 2.43 -8.71
CA SER A 36 5.53 1.31 -8.62
C SER A 36 5.77 0.98 -7.14
N LEU A 37 5.04 0.00 -6.62
CA LEU A 37 5.35 -0.68 -5.37
C LEU A 37 5.95 -2.05 -5.68
N SER A 38 7.09 -2.33 -5.06
CA SER A 38 7.71 -3.65 -5.04
C SER A 38 7.70 -4.15 -3.61
N GLU A 39 7.16 -5.34 -3.40
CA GLU A 39 7.25 -6.02 -2.12
C GLU A 39 8.66 -6.53 -1.86
N SER A 40 9.04 -6.51 -0.58
CA SER A 40 10.07 -7.39 -0.06
C SER A 40 9.44 -8.73 0.34
N PRO A 41 10.20 -9.83 0.37
CA PRO A 41 9.67 -11.12 0.80
C PRO A 41 9.00 -11.01 2.17
N VAL A 42 7.76 -11.45 2.27
CA VAL A 42 7.05 -11.57 3.55
C VAL A 42 7.61 -12.77 4.29
N GLU A 43 8.21 -12.54 5.44
CA GLU A 43 8.61 -13.64 6.33
C GLU A 43 7.36 -14.09 7.09
N ALA A 44 6.78 -15.20 6.65
CA ALA A 44 5.67 -15.84 7.34
C ALA A 44 6.22 -16.65 8.50
N GLU A 45 6.17 -16.08 9.70
CA GLU A 45 6.47 -16.82 10.93
C GLU A 45 5.28 -17.72 11.31
N LEU A 46 5.54 -18.99 11.61
CA LEU A 46 4.52 -19.94 12.12
C LEU A 46 4.17 -19.73 13.60
N SER A 47 4.55 -18.57 14.16
CA SER A 47 4.28 -18.17 15.53
C SER A 47 3.01 -17.32 15.60
N LEU A 48 2.64 -16.88 16.80
CA LEU A 48 1.56 -15.88 17.00
C LEU A 48 2.08 -14.44 16.87
N SER A 49 3.32 -14.25 16.39
CA SER A 49 3.86 -12.93 16.12
C SER A 49 3.18 -12.30 14.90
N PRO A 50 3.01 -10.97 14.88
CA PRO A 50 2.58 -10.30 13.66
C PRO A 50 3.62 -10.51 12.56
N GLY A 51 3.17 -10.91 11.37
CA GLY A 51 4.05 -11.01 10.20
C GLY A 51 4.59 -9.64 9.78
N HIS A 52 5.76 -9.62 9.14
CA HIS A 52 6.36 -8.40 8.62
C HIS A 52 6.26 -8.36 7.10
N ALA A 53 5.71 -7.28 6.56
CA ALA A 53 5.71 -7.01 5.12
C ALA A 53 6.23 -5.60 4.89
N ALA A 54 7.20 -5.47 4.00
CA ALA A 54 7.74 -4.18 3.58
C ALA A 54 7.43 -3.95 2.09
N LEU A 55 6.97 -2.74 1.78
CA LEU A 55 6.76 -2.28 0.42
C LEU A 55 7.76 -1.16 0.15
N SER A 56 8.52 -1.27 -0.93
CA SER A 56 9.43 -0.24 -1.40
C SER A 56 8.94 0.29 -2.74
N GLY A 57 8.93 1.61 -2.92
CA GLY A 57 8.41 2.17 -4.15
C GLY A 57 8.40 3.69 -4.18
N ALA A 58 8.23 4.24 -5.38
CA ALA A 58 7.98 5.66 -5.56
C ALA A 58 6.54 5.96 -5.18
N LEU A 59 6.28 6.09 -3.88
CA LEU A 59 4.98 6.51 -3.36
C LEU A 59 4.86 8.03 -3.48
N SER A 60 4.92 8.55 -4.72
CA SER A 60 4.47 9.91 -5.03
C SER A 60 2.95 9.91 -5.07
N LEU A 61 2.33 9.52 -3.96
CA LEU A 61 0.89 9.50 -3.83
C LEU A 61 0.45 10.75 -3.08
N ALA A 62 -0.61 11.39 -3.58
CA ALA A 62 -1.34 12.37 -2.78
C ALA A 62 -1.81 11.66 -1.48
N GLY A 63 -1.15 11.95 -0.35
CA GLY A 63 -1.54 11.46 0.98
C GLY A 63 -0.54 10.59 1.75
N VAL A 64 0.65 10.34 1.22
CA VAL A 64 1.80 9.85 2.01
C VAL A 64 2.95 10.84 1.91
N ALA A 65 2.65 12.12 2.19
CA ALA A 65 3.64 13.17 2.30
C ALA A 65 4.26 13.21 3.71
N ALA A 66 5.41 13.87 3.83
CA ALA A 66 6.06 14.06 5.12
C ALA A 66 5.15 14.75 6.15
N ASP A 67 4.26 15.64 5.70
CA ASP A 67 3.30 16.32 6.58
C ASP A 67 2.27 15.34 7.17
N ASP A 68 1.76 14.39 6.36
CA ASP A 68 0.83 13.35 6.80
C ASP A 68 1.43 12.45 7.89
N ILE A 69 2.74 12.18 7.79
CA ILE A 69 3.50 11.41 8.79
C ILE A 69 3.62 12.23 10.09
N ASN A 70 3.94 13.52 10.00
CA ASN A 70 4.04 14.40 11.18
C ASN A 70 2.68 14.56 11.89
N LEU A 71 1.58 14.56 11.14
CA LEU A 71 0.22 14.55 11.67
C LEU A 71 -0.22 13.19 12.23
N ARG A 72 0.65 12.17 12.15
CA ARG A 72 0.39 10.79 12.63
C ARG A 72 -0.83 10.13 12.00
N LEU A 73 -1.14 10.45 10.74
CA LEU A 73 -2.29 9.87 10.05
C LEU A 73 -2.08 8.38 9.69
N TRP A 74 -0.85 7.88 9.79
CA TRP A 74 -0.43 6.51 9.46
C TRP A 74 0.05 5.69 10.68
N ASP A 75 -0.29 6.12 11.91
CA ASP A 75 0.04 5.41 13.16
C ASP A 75 -0.89 4.22 13.43
#